data_AF-A0A9K3PH64-F1
#
_entry.id   AF-A0A9K3PH64-F1
#
_cell.length_a   1.000
_cell.length_b   1.000
_cell.length_c   1.000
_cell.angle_alpha   90.00
_cell.angle_beta   90.00
_cell.angle_gamma   90.00
#
_symmetry.space_group_name_H-M   'P 1'
#
loop_
_entity.id
_entity.type
_entity.pdbx_description
1 polymer ?
#
loop_
_entity_poly.entity_id
_entity_poly.type
_entity_poly.pdbx_seq_one_letter_code
_entity_poly.pdbx_strand_id
1 'polypeptide(L)'
;MKPVVVIAPGNGCNNIRKSNWYGELYNRLTEKGILCICENFPDPLHARRENWIPYMKSLVDKNSSDGDNVILVGHSSGAQATLRYCEQYPV
;
A
#
# COMPACT_ATOMS: atom_id res chain seq x y z
N MET A 1 -1.23 17.35 -9.64
CA MET A 1 -0.27 16.72 -8.72
C MET A 1 -0.11 15.26 -9.13
N LYS A 2 1.09 14.66 -9.08
CA LYS A 2 1.22 13.21 -9.33
C LYS A 2 0.66 12.44 -8.12
N PRO A 3 -0.01 11.29 -8.32
CA PRO A 3 -0.59 10.52 -7.23
C PRO A 3 0.49 9.89 -6.34
N VAL A 4 0.10 9.60 -5.10
CA VAL A 4 0.86 8.72 -4.20
C VAL A 4 0.34 7.31 -4.37
N VAL A 5 1.21 6.35 -4.68
CA VAL A 5 0.83 4.94 -4.86
C VAL A 5 1.24 4.14 -3.63
N VAL A 6 0.32 3.38 -3.02
CA VAL A 6 0.62 2.44 -1.92
C VAL A 6 0.38 1.02 -2.40
N ILE A 7 1.42 0.17 -2.35
CA ILE A 7 1.30 -1.26 -2.69
C ILE A 7 1.01 -2.05 -1.41
N ALA A 8 -0.18 -2.63 -1.31
CA ALA A 8 -0.59 -3.53 -0.24
C ALA A 8 -0.41 -5.00 -0.67
N PRO A 9 0.54 -5.75 -0.07
CA PRO A 9 0.85 -7.11 -0.52
C PRO A 9 -0.19 -8.13 -0.06
N GLY A 10 -0.09 -9.36 -0.58
CA GLY A 10 -0.71 -10.52 0.06
C GLY A 10 -0.06 -10.85 1.41
N ASN A 11 -0.75 -11.62 2.25
CA ASN A 11 -0.18 -12.14 3.49
C ASN A 11 0.99 -13.12 3.22
N GLY A 12 1.77 -13.43 4.27
CA GLY A 12 3.01 -14.22 4.19
C GLY A 12 4.20 -13.47 3.60
N CYS A 13 4.05 -12.19 3.24
CA CYS A 13 5.07 -11.41 2.56
C CYS A 13 6.00 -10.69 3.56
N ASN A 14 7.16 -11.28 3.85
CA ASN A 14 8.16 -10.70 4.76
C ASN A 14 9.12 -9.71 4.07
N ASN A 15 9.26 -9.79 2.74
CA ASN A 15 10.01 -8.83 1.94
C ASN A 15 9.21 -8.47 0.70
N ILE A 16 8.47 -7.36 0.77
CA ILE A 16 7.60 -6.91 -0.32
C ILE A 16 8.38 -6.65 -1.60
N ARG A 17 9.52 -5.96 -1.53
CA ARG A 17 10.30 -5.57 -2.71
C ARG A 17 10.90 -6.76 -3.46
N LYS A 18 11.05 -7.91 -2.80
CA LYS A 18 11.52 -9.16 -3.40
C LYS A 18 10.41 -10.18 -3.69
N SER A 19 9.15 -9.80 -3.50
CA SER A 19 8.00 -10.69 -3.68
C SER A 19 7.18 -10.29 -4.91
N ASN A 20 6.69 -11.29 -5.64
CA ASN A 20 5.81 -11.12 -6.80
C ASN A 20 6.31 -10.03 -7.75
N TRP A 21 5.43 -9.10 -8.13
CA TRP A 21 5.71 -7.97 -9.02
C TRP A 21 5.87 -6.63 -8.27
N TYR A 22 5.82 -6.63 -6.93
CA TYR A 22 5.73 -5.38 -6.17
C TYR A 22 6.98 -4.51 -6.32
N GLY A 23 8.16 -5.12 -6.28
CA GLY A 23 9.43 -4.42 -6.48
C GLY A 23 9.58 -3.87 -7.91
N GLU A 24 9.17 -4.64 -8.91
CA GLU A 24 9.20 -4.23 -10.31
C GLU A 24 8.24 -3.05 -10.56
N LEU A 25 7.01 -3.11 -10.03
CA LEU A 25 6.07 -2.00 -10.12
C LEU A 25 6.62 -0.75 -9.42
N TYR A 26 7.18 -0.90 -8.22
CA TYR A 26 7.83 0.19 -7.51
C TYR A 26 8.91 0.86 -8.37
N ASN A 27 9.79 0.09 -8.99
CA ASN A 27 10.88 0.62 -9.81
C ASN A 27 10.32 1.42 -10.99
N ARG A 28 9.36 0.86 -11.74
CA ARG A 28 8.73 1.53 -12.89
C ARG A 28 8.00 2.82 -12.53
N LEU A 29 7.33 2.86 -11.38
CA LEU A 29 6.66 4.08 -10.90
C LEU A 29 7.69 5.13 -10.47
N THR A 30 8.75 4.71 -9.79
CA THR A 30 9.84 5.58 -9.35
C THR A 30 10.58 6.20 -10.54
N GLU A 31 10.86 5.42 -11.59
CA GLU A 31 11.48 5.91 -12.84
C GLU A 31 10.62 6.97 -13.55
N LYS A 32 9.30 6.90 -13.40
CA LYS A 32 8.35 7.90 -13.92
C LYS A 32 8.20 9.11 -12.97
N GLY A 33 8.95 9.14 -11.87
CA GLY A 33 8.86 10.15 -10.82
C GLY A 33 7.49 10.18 -10.15
N ILE A 34 6.84 9.03 -10.01
CA ILE A 34 5.60 8.85 -9.23
C ILE A 34 6.02 8.32 -7.86
N LEU A 35 5.54 8.95 -6.78
CA LEU A 35 5.83 8.50 -5.42
C LEU A 35 5.14 7.15 -5.19
N CYS A 36 5.91 6.09 -4.97
CA CYS A 36 5.42 4.75 -4.70
C CYS A 36 5.93 4.25 -3.35
N ILE A 37 5.02 3.76 -2.51
CA ILE A 37 5.29 3.18 -1.21
C ILE A 37 5.18 1.65 -1.36
N CYS A 38 6.30 0.97 -1.09
CA CYS A 38 6.44 -0.48 -1.20
C CYS A 38 7.25 -0.96 0.02
N GLU A 39 6.56 -1.00 1.16
CA GLU A 39 7.11 -1.31 2.49
C GLU A 39 6.48 -2.59 3.07
N ASN A 40 7.19 -3.24 4.00
CA ASN A 40 6.70 -4.44 4.66
C ASN A 40 5.54 -4.10 5.60
N PHE A 41 4.46 -4.87 5.51
CA PHE A 41 3.31 -4.69 6.40
C PHE A 41 3.53 -5.41 7.75
N PRO A 42 3.00 -4.87 8.86
CA PRO A 42 3.05 -5.54 10.16
C PRO A 42 2.22 -6.82 10.12
N ASP A 43 2.49 -7.77 11.02
CA ASP A 43 1.74 -9.04 11.11
C ASP A 43 1.52 -9.71 9.73
N PRO A 44 2.61 -9.95 8.97
CA PRO A 44 2.51 -10.32 7.56
C PRO A 44 1.79 -11.65 7.37
N LEU A 45 1.82 -12.56 8.36
CA LEU A 45 1.20 -13.87 8.25
C LEU A 45 -0.33 -13.83 8.29
N HIS A 46 -0.91 -13.07 9.22
CA HIS A 46 -2.37 -13.10 9.45
C HIS A 46 -3.11 -11.96 8.76
N ALA A 47 -2.41 -10.89 8.38
CA ALA A 47 -3.01 -9.71 7.77
C ALA A 47 -4.19 -9.12 8.55
N ARG A 48 -4.06 -9.04 9.89
CA ARG A 48 -5.16 -8.57 10.74
C ARG A 48 -5.53 -7.13 10.38
N ARG A 49 -6.83 -6.89 10.18
CA ARG A 49 -7.40 -5.58 9.83
C ARG A 49 -6.99 -4.48 10.81
N GLU A 50 -7.01 -4.77 12.11
CA GLU A 50 -6.63 -3.85 13.19
C GLU A 50 -5.17 -3.38 13.11
N ASN A 51 -4.31 -4.13 12.40
CA ASN A 51 -2.92 -3.75 12.15
C ASN A 51 -2.76 -3.10 10.77
N TRP A 52 -3.35 -3.70 9.73
CA TRP A 52 -3.11 -3.31 8.34
C TRP A 52 -3.76 -1.99 7.98
N ILE A 53 -5.02 -1.75 8.39
CA ILE A 53 -5.74 -0.52 8.02
C ILE A 53 -5.10 0.71 8.66
N PRO A 54 -4.77 0.71 9.98
CA PRO A 54 -4.06 1.83 10.58
C PRO A 54 -2.66 2.04 9.99
N TYR A 55 -1.94 0.96 9.67
CA TYR A 55 -0.64 1.08 9.01
C TYR A 55 -0.75 1.73 7.63
N MET A 56 -1.69 1.29 6.79
CA MET A 56 -1.98 1.93 5.50
C MET A 56 -2.34 3.40 5.64
N LYS A 57 -3.18 3.76 6.63
CA LYS A 57 -3.52 5.16 6.94
C LYS A 57 -2.28 5.97 7.29
N SER A 58 -1.41 5.40 8.12
CA SER A 58 -0.15 6.06 8.48
C SER A 58 0.78 6.27 7.28
N LEU A 59 0.77 5.38 6.29
CA LEU A 59 1.54 5.54 5.06
C LEU A 59 0.96 6.66 4.18
N VAL A 60 -0.35 6.72 4.04
CA VAL A 60 -1.03 7.81 3.31
C VAL A 60 -0.78 9.16 3.97
N ASP A 61 -1.00 9.28 5.28
CA ASP A 61 -0.88 10.55 6.02
C ASP A 61 0.52 11.14 6.01
N LYS A 62 1.55 10.28 5.94
CA LYS A 62 2.94 10.71 5.83
C LYS A 62 3.31 11.26 4.46
N ASN A 63 2.54 10.91 3.42
CA ASN A 63 2.96 11.11 2.03
C ASN A 63 1.95 11.90 1.19
N SER A 64 0.70 12.06 1.64
CA SER A 64 -0.33 12.88 1.00
C SER A 64 -1.00 13.79 2.03
N SER A 65 -1.16 15.07 1.67
CA SER A 65 -1.98 16.02 2.44
C SER A 65 -3.45 15.78 2.08
N ASP A 66 -4.27 15.49 3.09
CA ASP A 66 -5.73 15.25 3.01
C ASP A 66 -6.19 13.95 2.33
N GLY A 67 -5.27 13.08 1.90
CA GLY A 67 -5.64 11.78 1.29
C GLY A 67 -6.19 11.89 -0.13
N ASP A 68 -6.33 13.10 -0.66
CA ASP A 68 -6.68 13.34 -2.05
C ASP A 68 -5.53 12.85 -2.95
N ASN A 69 -5.88 12.14 -4.04
CA ASN A 69 -4.95 11.67 -5.07
C ASN A 69 -4.03 10.51 -4.62
N VAL A 70 -4.64 9.50 -3.98
CA VAL A 70 -3.97 8.27 -3.53
C VAL A 70 -4.43 7.09 -4.38
N ILE A 71 -3.48 6.30 -4.87
CA ILE A 71 -3.78 5.05 -5.58
C ILE A 71 -3.37 3.87 -4.70
N LEU A 72 -4.35 3.06 -4.30
CA LEU A 72 -4.11 1.82 -3.58
C LEU A 72 -4.00 0.65 -4.55
N VAL A 73 -2.88 -0.07 -4.48
CA VAL A 73 -2.61 -1.26 -5.30
C VAL A 73 -2.59 -2.48 -4.38
N GLY A 74 -3.73 -3.15 -4.26
CA GLY A 74 -3.88 -4.33 -3.38
C GLY A 74 -3.79 -5.66 -4.12
N HIS A 75 -3.05 -6.63 -3.55
CA HIS A 75 -3.00 -8.01 -4.05
C HIS A 75 -3.45 -9.01 -2.97
N SER A 76 -4.32 -9.96 -3.31
CA SER A 76 -4.82 -11.00 -2.39
C SER A 76 -5.37 -10.39 -1.08
N SER A 77 -4.82 -10.73 0.10
CA SER A 77 -5.20 -10.09 1.38
C SER A 77 -5.05 -8.57 1.36
N GLY A 78 -4.07 -8.04 0.64
CA GLY A 78 -3.91 -6.60 0.41
C GLY A 78 -5.06 -5.99 -0.36
N ALA A 79 -5.66 -6.71 -1.31
CA ALA A 79 -6.86 -6.23 -2.02
C ALA A 79 -8.07 -6.13 -1.09
N GLN A 80 -8.21 -7.08 -0.15
CA GLN A 80 -9.25 -6.97 0.88
C GLN A 80 -8.98 -5.79 1.82
N ALA A 81 -7.73 -5.59 2.24
CA ALA A 81 -7.36 -4.48 3.09
C ALA A 81 -7.62 -3.12 2.42
N THR A 82 -7.30 -2.96 1.14
CA THR A 82 -7.57 -1.72 0.40
C THR A 82 -9.07 -1.43 0.29
N LEU A 83 -9.91 -2.44 0.05
CA LEU A 83 -11.36 -2.25 0.04
C LEU A 83 -11.88 -1.79 1.42
N ARG A 84 -11.38 -2.40 2.51
CA ARG A 84 -11.76 -2.02 3.88
C ARG A 84 -11.24 -0.64 4.29
N TYR A 85 -10.12 -0.22 3.72
CA TYR A 85 -9.60 1.13 3.88
C TYR A 85 -10.53 2.16 3.23
N CYS A 86 -10.97 1.92 1.99
CA CYS A 86 -11.84 2.84 1.25
C CYS A 86 -13.25 2.99 1.86
N GLU A 87 -13.67 2.08 2.73
CA GLU A 87 -14.90 2.25 3.51
C GLU A 87 -14.78 3.33 4.60
N GLN A 88 -13.56 3.73 4.97
CA GLN A 88 -13.29 4.62 6.10
C GLN A 88 -12.58 5.91 5.71
N TYR A 89 -11.87 5.93 4.59
CA TYR A 89 -10.98 7.02 4.20
C TYR A 89 -11.06 7.32 2.70
N PRO A 90 -10.83 8.58 2.30
CA PRO A 90 -10.75 8.95 0.89
C PRO A 90 -9.52 8.35 0.20
N VAL A 91 -9.62 8.22 -1.13
CA VAL A 91 -8.56 7.81 -2.06
C VAL A 91 -8.59 8.69 -3.30
#